data_AF-A0A8E6B1G8-F1
#
_entry.id   AF-A0A8E6B1G8-F1
#
_cell.length_a   1.000
_cell.length_b   1.000
_cell.length_c   1.000
_cell.angle_alpha   90.00
_cell.angle_beta   90.00
_cell.angle_gamma   90.00
#
_symmetry.space_group_name_H-M   'P 1'
#
loop_
_entity.id
_entity.type
_entity.pdbx_description
1 polymer ?
#
loop_
_entity_poly.entity_id
_entity_poly.type
_entity_poly.pdbx_seq_one_letter_code
_entity_poly.pdbx_strand_id
1 'polypeptide(L)'
;MHTHHRLKLRELPLPARLVLSVFLIAVGLGYLSAMVQLHFKEASPGEPMPTFADVVAHYAGSEWPPVVKAGGDDPAPAVPAEKPAAVPDNAKKVAGFKVKTLIQDRCVVCHSADGGQEPYFSDFEKLSKSIGTPADTGKIHKMITAPPEVKWGKQSMLRAFFDKSEEWKDKIKERPETEIRAERETERLALVSWLEAGAPEASYNQDAFALPVSLRDKPLTKEFKTEAPEIKIEVKAPVVAKKRSAKSRQVSVEGLTQSTHAHLLTFALLWAATGLIFAFTSYPYWIRLFLAPMVLFFQVVDISFWWLARLDAVGPYFAAGIFITGGVVGLGLILQILGSLLDMYSAKGKGLIFVLLLGGGTLIGAGYMTVVNPQLNAEKKEVLK
;
A
#
# COMPACT_ATOMS: atom_id res chain seq x y z
N MET A 1 -18.68 33.87 -50.89
CA MET A 1 -18.08 33.69 -49.55
C MET A 1 -18.89 32.65 -48.80
N HIS A 2 -18.40 31.41 -48.70
CA HIS A 2 -19.03 30.42 -47.83
C HIS A 2 -18.74 30.82 -46.38
N THR A 3 -19.74 31.36 -45.69
CA THR A 3 -19.71 31.45 -44.23
C THR A 3 -19.70 30.03 -43.70
N HIS A 4 -18.52 29.50 -43.36
CA HIS A 4 -18.40 28.24 -42.65
C HIS A 4 -19.14 28.38 -41.32
N HIS A 5 -20.35 27.83 -41.25
CA HIS A 5 -21.10 27.72 -40.00
C HIS A 5 -20.32 26.79 -39.09
N ARG A 6 -19.52 27.37 -38.18
CA ARG A 6 -18.80 26.59 -37.16
C ARG A 6 -19.78 26.33 -36.03
N LEU A 7 -20.26 25.09 -35.94
CA LEU A 7 -21.10 24.62 -34.85
C LEU A 7 -20.50 25.03 -33.49
N LYS A 8 -21.27 25.74 -32.66
CA LYS A 8 -20.87 26.06 -31.29
C LYS A 8 -21.70 25.29 -30.28
N LEU A 9 -21.08 24.97 -29.16
CA LEU A 9 -21.67 24.22 -28.06
C LEU A 9 -22.95 24.91 -27.51
N ARG A 10 -22.96 26.25 -27.45
CA ARG A 10 -24.11 27.04 -27.00
C ARG A 10 -25.29 27.08 -27.99
N GLU A 11 -25.06 26.74 -29.25
CA GLU A 11 -26.07 26.76 -30.32
C GLU A 11 -26.86 25.44 -30.37
N LEU A 12 -26.46 24.44 -29.58
CA LEU A 12 -27.14 23.16 -29.51
C LEU A 12 -28.54 23.26 -28.87
N PRO A 13 -29.50 22.42 -29.31
CA PRO A 13 -30.82 22.36 -28.71
C PRO A 13 -30.74 21.95 -27.24
N LEU A 14 -31.72 22.37 -26.43
CA LEU A 14 -31.72 22.15 -24.99
C LEU A 14 -31.50 20.67 -24.58
N PRO A 15 -32.14 19.66 -25.23
CA PRO A 15 -31.92 18.26 -24.88
C PRO A 15 -30.44 17.83 -25.03
N ALA A 16 -29.77 18.25 -26.10
CA ALA A 16 -28.36 17.94 -26.31
C ALA A 16 -27.48 18.58 -25.23
N ARG A 17 -27.71 19.85 -24.89
CA ARG A 17 -26.97 20.53 -23.80
C ARG A 17 -27.18 19.86 -22.45
N LEU A 18 -28.39 19.38 -22.15
CA LEU A 18 -28.67 18.65 -20.91
C LEU A 18 -27.92 17.33 -20.86
N VAL A 19 -27.92 16.53 -21.93
CA VAL A 19 -27.17 15.27 -21.99
C VAL A 19 -25.67 15.52 -21.79
N LEU A 20 -25.11 16.50 -22.50
CA LEU A 20 -23.70 16.86 -22.35
C LEU A 20 -23.38 17.36 -20.93
N SER A 21 -24.28 18.13 -20.32
CA SER A 21 -24.09 18.62 -18.95
C SER A 21 -24.11 17.49 -17.93
N VAL A 22 -25.08 16.57 -18.02
CA VAL A 22 -25.15 15.39 -17.14
C VAL A 22 -23.92 14.51 -17.34
N PHE A 23 -23.49 14.30 -18.58
CA PHE A 23 -22.25 13.57 -18.88
C PHE A 23 -21.04 14.24 -18.20
N LEU A 24 -20.81 15.53 -18.40
CA LEU A 24 -19.67 16.25 -17.81
C LEU A 24 -19.68 16.23 -16.27
N ILE A 25 -20.87 16.37 -15.65
CA ILE A 25 -21.03 16.27 -14.20
C ILE A 25 -20.71 14.85 -13.71
N ALA A 26 -21.21 13.82 -14.40
CA ALA A 26 -20.93 12.43 -14.07
C ALA A 26 -19.43 12.11 -14.19
N VAL A 27 -18.75 12.63 -15.22
CA VAL A 27 -17.28 12.53 -15.35
C VAL A 27 -16.57 13.20 -14.18
N GLY A 28 -16.99 14.40 -13.79
CA GLY A 28 -16.43 15.10 -12.63
C GLY A 28 -16.59 14.32 -11.32
N LEU A 29 -17.77 13.77 -11.05
CA LEU A 29 -18.03 12.93 -9.89
C LEU A 29 -17.22 11.62 -9.92
N GLY A 30 -17.11 11.00 -11.09
CA GLY A 30 -16.28 9.81 -11.30
C GLY A 30 -14.81 10.08 -11.02
N TYR A 31 -14.29 11.24 -11.45
CA TYR A 31 -12.91 11.66 -11.18
C TYR A 31 -12.68 11.90 -9.69
N LEU A 32 -13.60 12.55 -8.98
CA LEU A 32 -13.53 12.71 -7.52
C LEU A 32 -13.51 11.36 -6.80
N SER A 33 -14.35 10.40 -7.23
CA SER A 33 -14.35 9.04 -6.71
C SER A 33 -13.01 8.32 -6.95
N ALA A 34 -12.41 8.51 -8.12
CA ALA A 34 -11.09 7.98 -8.43
C ALA A 34 -10.00 8.54 -7.50
N MET A 35 -10.06 9.83 -7.14
CA MET A 35 -9.14 10.43 -6.16
C MET A 35 -9.31 9.81 -4.77
N VAL A 36 -10.55 9.55 -4.34
CA VAL A 36 -10.83 8.84 -3.08
C VAL A 36 -10.26 7.42 -3.12
N GLN A 37 -10.41 6.71 -4.23
CA GLN A 37 -9.83 5.38 -4.40
C GLN A 37 -8.29 5.43 -4.35
N LEU A 38 -7.67 6.44 -4.94
CA LEU A 38 -6.22 6.62 -4.93
C LEU A 38 -5.70 6.83 -3.51
N HIS A 39 -6.40 7.62 -2.69
CA HIS A 39 -6.09 7.78 -1.26
C HIS A 39 -6.03 6.43 -0.54
N PHE A 40 -7.08 5.62 -0.63
CA PHE A 40 -7.14 4.34 0.08
C PHE A 40 -6.12 3.29 -0.42
N LYS A 41 -5.66 3.40 -1.67
CA LYS A 41 -4.73 2.42 -2.26
C LYS A 41 -3.26 2.79 -2.06
N GLU A 42 -2.94 4.08 -2.15
CA GLU A 42 -1.56 4.53 -2.35
C GLU A 42 -1.10 5.62 -1.40
N ALA A 43 -2.00 6.25 -0.62
CA ALA A 43 -1.58 7.26 0.34
C ALA A 43 -0.86 6.65 1.54
N SER A 44 0.21 7.33 1.98
CA SER A 44 0.81 7.06 3.28
C SER A 44 -0.22 7.34 4.40
N PRO A 45 -0.18 6.58 5.52
CA PRO A 45 -1.11 6.78 6.63
C PRO A 45 -1.13 8.22 7.12
N GLY A 46 -2.32 8.78 7.31
CA GLY A 46 -2.52 10.17 7.72
C GLY A 46 -2.38 11.21 6.60
N GLU A 47 -1.98 10.84 5.38
CA GLU A 47 -1.95 11.76 4.24
C GLU A 47 -3.22 11.64 3.39
N PRO A 48 -3.86 12.77 3.02
CA PRO A 48 -5.12 12.74 2.26
C PRO A 48 -4.93 12.26 0.81
N MET A 49 -3.71 12.29 0.29
CA MET A 49 -3.36 11.86 -1.06
C MET A 49 -1.97 11.23 -1.06
N PRO A 50 -1.60 10.42 -2.08
CA PRO A 50 -0.26 9.91 -2.21
C PRO A 50 0.78 11.01 -2.22
N THR A 51 1.83 10.83 -1.43
CA THR A 51 2.98 11.73 -1.47
C THR A 51 3.80 11.45 -2.71
N PHE A 52 4.68 12.38 -3.06
CA PHE A 52 5.63 12.19 -4.15
C PHE A 52 6.46 10.90 -3.97
N ALA A 53 6.90 10.62 -2.74
CA ALA A 53 7.66 9.41 -2.43
C ALA A 53 6.83 8.13 -2.57
N ASP A 54 5.50 8.20 -2.39
CA ASP A 54 4.61 7.07 -2.60
C ASP A 54 4.48 6.71 -4.08
N VAL A 55 4.34 7.72 -4.95
CA VAL A 55 4.30 7.52 -6.40
C VAL A 55 5.62 6.92 -6.91
N VAL A 56 6.77 7.46 -6.47
CA VAL A 56 8.08 6.91 -6.85
C VAL A 56 8.24 5.47 -6.37
N ALA A 57 7.87 5.16 -5.13
CA ALA A 57 7.93 3.80 -4.64
C ALA A 57 6.98 2.85 -5.38
N HIS A 58 5.78 3.31 -5.76
CA HIS A 58 4.78 2.50 -6.45
C HIS A 58 5.19 2.16 -7.89
N TYR A 59 5.76 3.10 -8.63
CA TYR A 59 6.09 2.89 -10.04
C TYR A 59 7.55 2.49 -10.28
N ALA A 60 8.51 3.17 -9.62
CA ALA A 60 9.94 2.89 -9.79
C ALA A 60 10.47 1.85 -8.80
N GLY A 61 9.79 1.63 -7.68
CA GLY A 61 10.26 0.69 -6.66
C GLY A 61 11.51 1.20 -5.92
N SER A 62 11.76 2.51 -5.96
CA SER A 62 12.92 3.17 -5.37
C SER A 62 12.51 4.19 -4.30
N GLU A 63 13.44 4.52 -3.42
CA GLU A 63 13.24 5.57 -2.42
C GLU A 63 13.40 6.95 -3.06
N TRP A 64 12.70 7.95 -2.51
CA TRP A 64 12.79 9.34 -2.94
C TRP A 64 13.12 10.27 -1.76
N PRO A 65 14.10 11.18 -1.88
CA PRO A 65 14.96 11.46 -3.05
C PRO A 65 15.92 10.29 -3.38
N PRO A 66 16.38 10.17 -4.65
CA PRO A 66 17.24 9.06 -5.06
C PRO A 66 18.54 9.12 -4.27
N VAL A 67 18.87 8.04 -3.56
CA VAL A 67 20.22 7.88 -3.01
C VAL A 67 21.12 7.52 -4.19
N VAL A 68 21.93 8.47 -4.65
CA VAL A 68 22.93 8.21 -5.69
C VAL A 68 23.96 7.24 -5.12
N LYS A 69 23.79 5.95 -5.40
CA LYS A 69 24.85 4.97 -5.22
C LYS A 69 25.80 5.14 -6.41
N ALA A 70 27.03 5.55 -6.14
CA ALA A 70 28.07 5.56 -7.15
C ALA A 70 28.34 4.11 -7.58
N GLY A 71 28.06 3.78 -8.84
CA GLY A 71 28.51 2.55 -9.48
C GLY A 71 27.44 1.49 -9.71
N GLY A 72 27.29 1.17 -11.01
CA GLY A 72 26.87 -0.07 -11.66
C GLY A 72 26.13 -1.16 -10.89
N ASP A 73 25.13 -1.72 -11.57
CA ASP A 73 24.55 -3.03 -11.30
C ASP A 73 25.59 -4.14 -11.43
N ASP A 74 26.46 -4.25 -10.43
CA ASP A 74 27.03 -5.53 -10.06
C ASP A 74 26.04 -6.17 -9.07
N PRO A 75 25.63 -7.44 -9.26
CA PRO A 75 24.96 -8.15 -8.19
C PRO A 75 25.86 -8.04 -6.97
N ALA A 76 25.34 -7.45 -5.88
CA ALA A 76 26.04 -7.43 -4.61
C ALA A 76 26.57 -8.86 -4.39
N PRO A 77 27.89 -9.04 -4.20
CA PRO A 77 28.43 -10.37 -4.02
C PRO A 77 27.61 -11.02 -2.91
N ALA A 78 27.11 -12.22 -3.19
CA ALA A 78 26.40 -13.02 -2.20
C ALA A 78 27.23 -12.95 -0.93
N VAL A 79 26.72 -12.21 0.07
CA VAL A 79 27.35 -12.17 1.38
C VAL A 79 27.33 -13.63 1.81
N PRO A 80 28.49 -14.30 1.97
CA PRO A 80 28.49 -15.65 2.47
C PRO A 80 27.73 -15.60 3.78
N ALA A 81 26.79 -16.51 3.98
CA ALA A 81 26.13 -16.68 5.27
C ALA A 81 27.23 -16.88 6.33
N GLU A 82 27.60 -15.79 7.01
CA GLU A 82 28.58 -15.86 8.06
C GLU A 82 27.90 -16.57 9.22
N LYS A 83 28.47 -17.72 9.60
CA LYS A 83 28.01 -18.50 10.75
C LYS A 83 27.75 -17.56 11.92
N PRO A 84 26.63 -17.70 12.66
CA PRO A 84 26.44 -16.92 13.87
C PRO A 84 27.66 -17.13 14.77
N ALA A 85 28.23 -16.02 15.24
CA ALA A 85 29.40 -16.01 16.12
C ALA A 85 29.17 -16.98 17.28
N ALA A 86 30.18 -17.79 17.59
CA ALA A 86 30.16 -18.68 18.74
C ALA A 86 29.80 -17.88 19.99
N VAL A 87 28.81 -18.37 20.75
CA VAL A 87 28.38 -17.79 22.02
C VAL A 87 29.59 -17.80 22.97
N PRO A 88 30.08 -16.66 23.44
CA PRO A 88 31.15 -16.65 24.43
C PRO A 88 30.60 -17.19 25.76
N ASP A 89 31.35 -18.08 26.43
CA ASP A 89 30.95 -18.78 27.67
C ASP A 89 30.57 -17.86 28.84
N ASN A 90 30.78 -16.55 28.71
CA ASN A 90 30.52 -15.51 29.71
C ASN A 90 29.44 -14.48 29.30
N ALA A 91 28.60 -14.77 28.29
CA ALA A 91 27.51 -13.88 27.89
C ALA A 91 26.47 -13.68 29.02
N LYS A 92 26.06 -12.43 29.26
CA LYS A 92 25.02 -12.09 30.25
C LYS A 92 23.71 -12.81 29.88
N LYS A 93 23.07 -13.49 30.83
CA LYS A 93 21.77 -14.13 30.58
C LYS A 93 20.64 -13.11 30.64
N VAL A 94 19.73 -13.20 29.67
CA VAL A 94 18.50 -12.38 29.59
C VAL A 94 17.28 -13.28 29.44
N ALA A 95 16.08 -12.70 29.60
CA ALA A 95 14.84 -13.39 29.31
C ALA A 95 14.86 -13.92 27.87
N GLY A 96 14.61 -15.22 27.73
CA GLY A 96 14.67 -15.93 26.47
C GLY A 96 13.37 -16.66 26.16
N PHE A 97 13.31 -17.17 24.94
CA PHE A 97 12.14 -17.76 24.33
C PHE A 97 12.45 -19.11 23.67
N LYS A 98 11.62 -20.11 23.95
CA LYS A 98 11.71 -21.46 23.39
C LYS A 98 11.01 -21.55 22.03
N VAL A 99 11.74 -21.20 20.97
CA VAL A 99 11.22 -21.16 19.59
C VAL A 99 10.77 -22.53 19.08
N LYS A 100 11.60 -23.56 19.24
CA LYS A 100 11.30 -24.93 18.80
C LYS A 100 10.11 -25.46 19.59
N THR A 101 10.09 -25.28 20.90
CA THR A 101 8.93 -25.67 21.73
C THR A 101 7.64 -25.01 21.25
N LEU A 102 7.65 -23.69 20.95
CA LEU A 102 6.48 -23.00 20.40
C LEU A 102 6.04 -23.59 19.05
N ILE A 103 6.97 -23.81 18.12
CA ILE A 103 6.65 -24.33 16.78
C ILE A 103 6.03 -25.72 16.87
N GLN A 104 6.55 -26.58 17.75
CA GLN A 104 5.96 -27.91 17.99
C GLN A 104 4.53 -27.80 18.54
N ASP A 105 4.31 -26.90 19.50
CA ASP A 105 3.03 -26.79 20.19
C ASP A 105 1.94 -26.06 19.38
N ARG A 106 2.31 -25.14 18.47
CA ARG A 106 1.35 -24.29 17.73
C ARG A 106 1.29 -24.54 16.24
N CYS A 107 2.38 -25.00 15.63
CA CYS A 107 2.47 -25.10 14.18
C CYS A 107 2.42 -26.56 13.74
N VAL A 108 3.17 -27.46 14.39
CA VAL A 108 3.28 -28.88 14.02
C VAL A 108 1.99 -29.66 14.23
N VAL A 109 1.08 -29.18 15.10
CA VAL A 109 -0.27 -29.74 15.28
C VAL A 109 -1.00 -29.90 13.95
N CYS A 110 -0.92 -28.91 13.05
CA CYS A 110 -1.43 -29.03 11.69
C CYS A 110 -0.33 -29.35 10.67
N HIS A 111 0.85 -28.75 10.83
CA HIS A 111 1.97 -28.86 9.89
C HIS A 111 2.88 -30.06 10.17
N SER A 112 2.28 -31.23 10.28
CA SER A 112 2.94 -32.54 10.41
C SER A 112 2.31 -33.54 9.44
N ALA A 113 2.94 -34.71 9.30
CA ALA A 113 2.37 -35.81 8.53
C ALA A 113 0.98 -36.21 9.06
N ASP A 114 0.83 -36.24 10.38
CA ASP A 114 -0.42 -36.59 11.06
C ASP A 114 -1.45 -35.44 11.04
N GLY A 115 -1.00 -34.19 11.08
CA GLY A 115 -1.85 -33.00 10.97
C GLY A 115 -2.36 -32.69 9.55
N GLY A 116 -1.83 -33.37 8.53
CA GLY A 116 -2.33 -33.37 7.16
C GLY A 116 -2.12 -32.08 6.35
N GLN A 117 -1.42 -31.06 6.90
CA GLN A 117 -1.22 -29.77 6.24
C GLN A 117 0.24 -29.54 5.84
N GLU A 118 0.52 -29.55 4.53
CA GLU A 118 1.81 -29.08 4.02
C GLU A 118 1.94 -27.55 4.07
N PRO A 119 3.16 -27.00 4.24
CA PRO A 119 4.45 -27.70 4.41
C PRO A 119 4.67 -28.22 5.84
N TYR A 120 5.54 -29.21 6.03
CA TYR A 120 5.81 -29.79 7.35
C TYR A 120 6.89 -29.05 8.15
N PHE A 121 6.71 -28.93 9.47
CA PHE A 121 7.61 -28.20 10.38
C PHE A 121 8.22 -29.08 11.49
N SER A 122 8.20 -30.40 11.32
CA SER A 122 8.66 -31.35 12.35
C SER A 122 10.17 -31.30 12.63
N ASP A 123 10.96 -30.76 11.72
CA ASP A 123 12.40 -30.57 11.87
C ASP A 123 12.85 -29.22 11.26
N PHE A 124 14.04 -28.76 11.67
CA PHE A 124 14.56 -27.45 11.25
C PHE A 124 14.86 -27.39 9.74
N GLU A 125 15.25 -28.50 9.13
CA GLU A 125 15.56 -28.55 7.70
C GLU A 125 14.32 -28.26 6.85
N LYS A 126 13.17 -28.87 7.21
CA LYS A 126 11.90 -28.61 6.53
C LYS A 126 11.34 -27.23 6.86
N LEU A 127 11.48 -26.80 8.11
CA LEU A 127 11.06 -25.48 8.56
C LEU A 127 11.83 -24.37 7.81
N SER A 128 13.16 -24.47 7.72
CA SER A 128 14.01 -23.46 7.09
C SER A 128 13.69 -23.25 5.60
N LYS A 129 13.34 -24.32 4.87
CA LYS A 129 12.84 -24.23 3.48
C LYS A 129 11.59 -23.36 3.36
N SER A 130 10.73 -23.36 4.38
CA SER A 130 9.49 -22.57 4.43
C SER A 130 9.69 -21.16 4.99
N ILE A 131 10.72 -20.95 5.81
CA ILE A 131 11.18 -19.64 6.25
C ILE A 131 11.75 -18.86 5.06
N GLY A 132 12.61 -19.50 4.25
CA GLY A 132 13.25 -18.86 3.10
C GLY A 132 14.38 -17.90 3.49
N THR A 133 15.00 -17.29 2.49
CA THR A 133 16.10 -16.33 2.68
C THR A 133 15.84 -15.10 1.80
N PRO A 134 15.66 -13.89 2.38
CA PRO A 134 15.76 -13.54 3.81
C PRO A 134 14.56 -14.00 4.67
N ALA A 135 14.80 -14.42 5.91
CA ALA A 135 13.77 -14.93 6.82
C ALA A 135 12.71 -13.87 7.22
N ASP A 136 13.09 -12.59 7.29
CA ASP A 136 12.23 -11.45 7.64
C ASP A 136 11.22 -11.08 6.53
N THR A 137 11.35 -11.66 5.34
CA THR A 137 10.40 -11.50 4.22
C THR A 137 9.82 -12.84 3.74
N GLY A 138 10.10 -13.88 4.51
CA GLY A 138 9.70 -15.27 4.29
C GLY A 138 8.20 -15.51 4.30
N LYS A 139 7.78 -16.67 3.79
CA LYS A 139 6.35 -17.06 3.74
C LYS A 139 5.76 -17.15 5.15
N ILE A 140 6.47 -17.79 6.09
CA ILE A 140 6.01 -17.91 7.48
C ILE A 140 5.87 -16.54 8.13
N HIS A 141 6.88 -15.67 7.99
CA HIS A 141 6.83 -14.30 8.49
C HIS A 141 5.58 -13.57 7.99
N LYS A 142 5.34 -13.55 6.68
CA LYS A 142 4.16 -12.90 6.06
C LYS A 142 2.83 -13.44 6.61
N MET A 143 2.72 -14.75 6.85
CA MET A 143 1.49 -15.37 7.32
C MET A 143 1.16 -14.99 8.77
N ILE A 144 2.18 -14.85 9.63
CA ILE A 144 1.99 -14.56 11.06
C ILE A 144 2.00 -13.05 11.35
N THR A 145 2.40 -12.22 10.40
CA THR A 145 2.32 -10.73 10.46
C THR A 145 1.23 -10.16 9.55
N ALA A 146 0.37 -11.00 8.97
CA ALA A 146 -0.73 -10.55 8.12
C ALA A 146 -1.69 -9.64 8.92
N PRO A 147 -2.27 -8.60 8.31
CA PRO A 147 -3.25 -7.75 8.98
C PRO A 147 -4.44 -8.57 9.52
N PRO A 148 -5.04 -8.18 10.66
CA PRO A 148 -6.15 -8.91 11.29
C PRO A 148 -7.37 -9.13 10.39
N GLU A 149 -7.55 -8.27 9.39
CA GLU A 149 -8.66 -8.29 8.43
C GLU A 149 -8.49 -9.43 7.40
N VAL A 150 -7.27 -9.95 7.23
CA VAL A 150 -7.00 -11.04 6.30
C VAL A 150 -7.58 -12.34 6.86
N LYS A 151 -8.44 -12.98 6.05
CA LYS A 151 -9.09 -14.24 6.43
C LYS A 151 -8.05 -15.33 6.72
N TRP A 152 -8.31 -16.08 7.79
CA TRP A 152 -7.59 -17.29 8.16
C TRP A 152 -7.47 -18.27 6.98
N GLY A 153 -6.29 -18.80 6.73
CA GLY A 153 -6.01 -19.81 5.73
C GLY A 153 -4.77 -19.48 4.89
N LYS A 154 -4.88 -19.59 3.56
CA LYS A 154 -3.73 -19.49 2.64
C LYS A 154 -3.00 -18.15 2.63
N GLN A 155 -3.57 -17.10 3.23
CA GLN A 155 -3.03 -15.74 3.23
C GLN A 155 -2.74 -15.20 4.64
N SER A 156 -3.18 -15.89 5.69
CA SER A 156 -2.95 -15.48 7.08
C SER A 156 -3.04 -16.69 8.00
N MET A 157 -2.00 -16.86 8.81
CA MET A 157 -1.96 -17.80 9.93
C MET A 157 -1.94 -17.07 11.28
N LEU A 158 -2.20 -15.75 11.31
CA LEU A 158 -2.20 -14.96 12.54
C LEU A 158 -3.12 -15.55 13.61
N ARG A 159 -4.31 -16.02 13.21
CA ARG A 159 -5.29 -16.61 14.13
C ARG A 159 -4.90 -17.97 14.72
N ALA A 160 -3.82 -18.62 14.23
CA ALA A 160 -3.29 -19.87 14.78
C ALA A 160 -2.85 -19.69 16.24
N PHE A 161 -2.36 -18.50 16.57
CA PHE A 161 -1.95 -18.15 17.93
C PHE A 161 -3.15 -17.92 18.86
N PHE A 162 -4.35 -17.73 18.30
CA PHE A 162 -5.54 -17.32 19.04
C PHE A 162 -6.66 -18.34 18.87
N ASP A 163 -7.79 -17.91 18.30
CA ASP A 163 -9.04 -18.64 18.26
C ASP A 163 -9.09 -19.79 17.23
N LYS A 164 -7.98 -20.04 16.56
CA LYS A 164 -7.76 -21.24 15.73
C LYS A 164 -6.80 -22.26 16.35
N SER A 165 -6.28 -22.00 17.56
CA SER A 165 -5.61 -23.04 18.35
C SER A 165 -6.65 -23.99 18.95
N GLU A 166 -6.31 -25.28 19.06
CA GLU A 166 -7.23 -26.32 19.52
C GLU A 166 -7.69 -26.07 20.96
N GLU A 167 -6.76 -25.65 21.81
CA GLU A 167 -6.97 -25.42 23.24
C GLU A 167 -7.63 -24.07 23.57
N TRP A 168 -7.86 -23.19 22.58
CA TRP A 168 -8.34 -21.83 22.81
C TRP A 168 -9.60 -21.78 23.66
N LYS A 169 -10.59 -22.60 23.29
CA LYS A 169 -11.91 -22.61 23.93
C LYS A 169 -11.86 -23.06 25.38
N ASP A 170 -10.91 -23.90 25.73
CA ASP A 170 -10.77 -24.41 27.10
C ASP A 170 -9.96 -23.44 27.96
N LYS A 171 -8.88 -22.85 27.39
CA LYS A 171 -8.11 -21.80 28.06
C LYS A 171 -8.97 -20.60 28.48
N ILE A 172 -9.83 -20.09 27.59
CA ILE A 172 -10.67 -18.91 27.89
C ILE A 172 -11.80 -19.19 28.90
N LYS A 173 -12.07 -20.46 29.23
CA LYS A 173 -12.98 -20.83 30.33
C LYS A 173 -12.25 -20.80 31.68
N GLU A 174 -10.96 -21.12 31.68
CA GLU A 174 -10.13 -21.22 32.88
C GLU A 174 -9.57 -19.86 33.34
N ARG A 175 -9.27 -18.97 32.39
CA ARG A 175 -8.65 -17.67 32.64
C ARG A 175 -9.27 -16.57 31.79
N PRO A 176 -9.16 -15.28 32.20
CA PRO A 176 -9.64 -14.17 31.40
C PRO A 176 -9.03 -14.17 29.99
N GLU A 177 -9.88 -14.05 28.96
CA GLU A 177 -9.46 -14.05 27.56
C GLU A 177 -8.43 -12.94 27.27
N THR A 178 -8.54 -11.80 27.95
CA THR A 178 -7.60 -10.67 27.81
C THR A 178 -6.17 -11.03 28.20
N GLU A 179 -5.99 -11.81 29.26
CA GLU A 179 -4.67 -12.28 29.69
C GLU A 179 -4.08 -13.27 28.70
N ILE A 180 -4.89 -14.24 28.25
CA ILE A 180 -4.46 -15.26 27.29
C ILE A 180 -4.09 -14.59 25.97
N ARG A 181 -4.89 -13.65 25.47
CA ARG A 181 -4.56 -12.89 24.26
C ARG A 181 -3.24 -12.13 24.39
N ALA A 182 -2.96 -11.52 25.53
CA ALA A 182 -1.70 -10.82 25.77
C ALA A 182 -0.49 -11.78 25.77
N GLU A 183 -0.63 -12.97 26.35
CA GLU A 183 0.38 -14.03 26.30
C GLU A 183 0.63 -14.51 24.86
N ARG A 184 -0.44 -14.80 24.11
CA ARG A 184 -0.37 -15.26 22.71
C ARG A 184 0.22 -14.24 21.76
N GLU A 185 -0.10 -12.97 21.95
CA GLU A 185 0.48 -11.91 21.13
C GLU A 185 1.99 -11.78 21.41
N THR A 186 2.42 -11.96 22.65
CA THR A 186 3.85 -11.98 22.99
C THR A 186 4.56 -13.20 22.41
N GLU A 187 3.93 -14.38 22.40
CA GLU A 187 4.45 -15.58 21.71
C GLU A 187 4.65 -15.31 20.20
N ARG A 188 3.63 -14.75 19.55
CA ARG A 188 3.66 -14.43 18.12
C ARG A 188 4.79 -13.44 17.81
N LEU A 189 4.89 -12.36 18.58
CA LEU A 189 5.93 -11.35 18.41
C LEU A 189 7.34 -11.88 18.72
N ALA A 190 7.48 -12.80 19.67
CA ALA A 190 8.74 -13.48 19.96
C ALA A 190 9.19 -14.35 18.78
N LEU A 191 8.27 -15.10 18.16
CA LEU A 191 8.56 -15.87 16.94
C LEU A 191 8.92 -14.95 15.76
N VAL A 192 8.20 -13.84 15.57
CA VAL A 192 8.53 -12.82 14.57
C VAL A 192 9.94 -12.29 14.79
N SER A 193 10.29 -11.94 16.03
CA SER A 193 11.63 -11.44 16.37
C SER A 193 12.73 -12.45 16.05
N TRP A 194 12.47 -13.75 16.23
CA TRP A 194 13.41 -14.80 15.85
C TRP A 194 13.57 -14.91 14.33
N LEU A 195 12.48 -14.80 13.55
CA LEU A 195 12.55 -14.76 12.08
C LEU A 195 13.29 -13.53 11.58
N GLU A 196 13.02 -12.36 12.18
CA GLU A 196 13.69 -11.10 11.85
C GLU A 196 15.19 -11.11 12.18
N ALA A 197 15.59 -11.90 13.18
CA ALA A 197 16.99 -12.16 13.51
C ALA A 197 17.67 -13.15 12.54
N GLY A 198 17.01 -13.55 11.45
CA GLY A 198 17.55 -14.49 10.46
C GLY A 198 17.27 -15.96 10.79
N ALA A 199 16.36 -16.25 11.73
CA ALA A 199 16.00 -17.60 12.16
C ALA A 199 17.22 -18.47 12.55
N PRO A 200 18.09 -18.01 13.49
CA PRO A 200 19.31 -18.72 13.83
C PRO A 200 19.02 -20.14 14.33
N GLU A 201 19.59 -21.14 13.64
CA GLU A 201 19.40 -22.55 13.93
C GLU A 201 19.84 -22.92 15.35
N ALA A 202 20.93 -22.31 15.84
CA ALA A 202 21.45 -22.56 17.18
C ALA A 202 20.43 -22.23 18.27
N SER A 203 19.75 -21.08 18.18
CA SER A 203 18.74 -20.69 19.17
C SER A 203 17.46 -21.50 19.04
N TYR A 204 17.15 -22.02 17.85
CA TYR A 204 16.05 -22.97 17.64
C TYR A 204 16.35 -24.31 18.31
N ASN A 205 17.51 -24.90 18.04
CA ASN A 205 17.88 -26.21 18.59
C ASN A 205 18.05 -26.19 20.11
N GLN A 206 18.48 -25.07 20.68
CA GLN A 206 18.67 -24.88 22.12
C GLN A 206 17.43 -24.34 22.83
N ASP A 207 16.38 -23.96 22.09
CA ASP A 207 15.21 -23.28 22.64
C ASP A 207 15.57 -22.05 23.49
N ALA A 208 16.63 -21.33 23.07
CA ALA A 208 17.27 -20.27 23.83
C ALA A 208 17.45 -19.01 22.99
N PHE A 209 16.37 -18.51 22.40
CA PHE A 209 16.40 -17.23 21.69
C PHE A 209 16.30 -16.07 22.68
N ALA A 210 17.24 -15.12 22.66
CA ALA A 210 17.20 -13.94 23.52
C ALA A 210 16.10 -12.98 23.08
N LEU A 211 15.16 -12.65 23.99
CA LEU A 211 14.08 -11.72 23.66
C LEU A 211 14.60 -10.28 23.52
N PRO A 212 14.07 -9.52 22.55
CA PRO A 212 14.35 -8.09 22.45
C PRO A 212 13.81 -7.38 23.68
N VAL A 213 14.46 -6.26 24.06
CA VAL A 213 14.15 -5.49 25.28
C VAL A 213 12.65 -5.19 25.41
N SER A 214 11.99 -4.86 24.30
CA SER A 214 10.55 -4.54 24.25
C SER A 214 9.60 -5.69 24.60
N LEU A 215 10.07 -6.94 24.59
CA LEU A 215 9.27 -8.13 24.91
C LEU A 215 9.63 -8.78 26.26
N ARG A 216 10.74 -8.36 26.90
CA ARG A 216 11.26 -9.02 28.12
C ARG A 216 10.28 -8.94 29.31
N ASP A 217 9.57 -7.82 29.43
CA ASP A 217 8.62 -7.58 30.53
C ASP A 217 7.16 -7.90 30.16
N LYS A 218 6.92 -8.40 28.94
CA LYS A 218 5.57 -8.74 28.48
C LYS A 218 5.13 -10.12 28.99
N PRO A 219 3.83 -10.34 29.22
CA PRO A 219 3.32 -11.63 29.64
C PRO A 219 3.58 -12.67 28.55
N LEU A 220 4.15 -13.80 28.95
CA LEU A 220 4.46 -14.92 28.07
C LEU A 220 4.05 -16.21 28.78
N THR A 221 3.50 -17.15 28.01
CA THR A 221 3.15 -18.50 28.48
C THR A 221 4.36 -19.18 29.10
N LYS A 222 4.18 -19.75 30.30
CA LYS A 222 5.28 -20.18 31.18
C LYS A 222 6.17 -21.22 30.52
N GLU A 223 5.58 -22.08 29.70
CA GLU A 223 6.19 -23.20 29.00
C GLU A 223 7.24 -22.73 27.99
N PHE A 224 7.06 -21.54 27.41
CA PHE A 224 7.95 -20.96 26.41
C PHE A 224 9.00 -20.00 26.97
N LYS A 225 8.98 -19.74 28.27
CA LYS A 225 10.02 -18.92 28.93
C LYS A 225 11.30 -19.73 29.11
N THR A 226 12.44 -19.07 28.91
CA THR A 226 13.75 -19.59 29.26
C THR A 226 14.70 -18.45 29.62
N GLU A 227 15.96 -18.78 29.94
CA GLU A 227 17.06 -17.84 29.90
C GLU A 227 17.89 -18.08 28.65
N ALA A 228 18.36 -17.01 28.01
CA ALA A 228 19.19 -17.08 26.83
C ALA A 228 20.43 -16.19 27.00
N PRO A 229 21.58 -16.57 26.41
CA PRO A 229 22.74 -15.70 26.37
C PRO A 229 22.40 -14.44 25.57
N GLU A 230 22.76 -13.26 26.10
CA GLU A 230 22.61 -11.98 25.42
C GLU A 230 23.58 -11.92 24.26
N ILE A 231 23.15 -12.46 23.12
CA ILE A 231 23.85 -12.29 21.85
C ILE A 231 23.54 -10.87 21.39
N LYS A 232 24.59 -10.09 21.07
CA LYS A 232 24.46 -8.85 20.29
C LYS A 232 24.01 -9.22 18.88
N ILE A 233 22.77 -9.67 18.75
CA ILE A 233 22.06 -9.56 17.49
C ILE A 233 21.90 -8.05 17.34
N GLU A 234 22.47 -7.46 16.30
CA GLU A 234 22.02 -6.15 15.82
C GLU A 234 20.55 -6.32 15.41
N VAL A 235 19.67 -6.36 16.42
CA VAL A 235 18.25 -6.15 16.25
C VAL A 235 18.19 -4.71 15.79
N LYS A 236 18.05 -4.52 14.47
CA LYS A 236 17.59 -3.24 13.93
C LYS A 236 16.46 -2.80 14.86
N ALA A 237 16.63 -1.61 15.43
CA ALA A 237 15.78 -0.96 16.43
C ALA A 237 14.30 -1.33 16.30
N PRO A 238 13.54 -1.38 17.42
CA PRO A 238 12.15 -1.85 17.43
C PRO A 238 11.41 -1.32 16.21
N VAL A 239 10.86 -2.25 15.43
CA VAL A 239 10.11 -1.96 14.22
C VAL A 239 8.83 -1.21 14.64
N VAL A 240 8.95 0.10 14.84
CA VAL A 240 7.93 1.03 14.34
C VAL A 240 7.79 0.65 12.87
N ALA A 241 6.61 0.13 12.52
CA ALA A 241 6.24 -0.43 11.22
C ALA A 241 7.29 -0.14 10.12
N LYS A 242 8.17 -1.12 9.84
CA LYS A 242 9.24 -0.98 8.84
C LYS A 242 8.54 -0.55 7.56
N LYS A 243 8.79 0.69 7.13
CA LYS A 243 8.27 1.26 5.89
C LYS A 243 8.55 0.20 4.81
N ARG A 244 7.49 -0.37 4.22
CA ARG A 244 7.63 -1.42 3.19
C ARG A 244 8.70 -0.96 2.20
N SER A 245 9.72 -1.80 1.97
CA SER A 245 10.82 -1.45 1.06
C SER A 245 10.22 -0.93 -0.25
N ALA A 246 10.78 0.13 -0.83
CA ALA A 246 10.20 0.73 -2.03
C ALA A 246 9.96 -0.32 -3.13
N LYS A 247 10.87 -1.30 -3.26
CA LYS A 247 10.73 -2.41 -4.20
C LYS A 247 9.51 -3.30 -3.95
N SER A 248 9.15 -3.54 -2.69
CA SER A 248 7.94 -4.30 -2.33
C SER A 248 6.64 -3.53 -2.54
N ARG A 249 6.71 -2.19 -2.64
CA ARG A 249 5.57 -1.33 -2.99
C ARG A 249 5.40 -1.16 -4.50
N GLN A 250 6.39 -1.57 -5.29
CA GLN A 250 6.35 -1.48 -6.74
C GLN A 250 5.21 -2.34 -7.29
N VAL A 251 4.37 -1.76 -8.15
CA VAL A 251 3.31 -2.51 -8.84
C VAL A 251 3.90 -3.63 -9.70
N SER A 252 3.31 -4.81 -9.66
CA SER A 252 3.77 -5.93 -10.49
C SER A 252 3.61 -5.61 -11.98
N VAL A 253 4.34 -6.31 -12.86
CA VAL A 253 4.24 -6.09 -14.31
C VAL A 253 2.83 -6.45 -14.80
N GLU A 254 2.25 -7.50 -14.24
CA GLU A 254 0.88 -7.95 -14.53
C GLU A 254 -0.13 -6.90 -14.11
N GLY A 255 0.00 -6.37 -12.88
CA GLY A 255 -0.86 -5.31 -12.37
C GLY A 255 -0.76 -4.03 -13.20
N LEU A 256 0.46 -3.67 -13.63
CA LEU A 256 0.67 -2.53 -14.51
C LEU A 256 0.09 -2.75 -15.91
N THR A 257 0.20 -3.95 -16.46
CA THR A 257 -0.36 -4.31 -17.77
C THR A 257 -1.89 -4.24 -17.75
N GLN A 258 -2.52 -4.82 -16.72
CA GLN A 258 -3.97 -4.76 -16.53
C GLN A 258 -4.45 -3.31 -16.36
N SER A 259 -3.75 -2.54 -15.53
CA SER A 259 -4.06 -1.12 -15.33
C SER A 259 -3.90 -0.32 -16.63
N THR A 260 -2.82 -0.55 -17.39
CA THR A 260 -2.57 0.11 -18.67
C THR A 260 -3.68 -0.21 -19.68
N HIS A 261 -4.09 -1.47 -19.81
CA HIS A 261 -5.17 -1.85 -20.72
C HIS A 261 -6.49 -1.17 -20.36
N ALA A 262 -6.88 -1.22 -19.09
CA ALA A 262 -8.12 -0.64 -18.60
C ALA A 262 -8.12 0.90 -18.76
N HIS A 263 -7.05 1.57 -18.31
CA HIS A 263 -6.99 3.02 -18.32
C HIS A 263 -6.76 3.57 -19.72
N LEU A 264 -5.84 3.02 -20.53
CA LEU A 264 -5.55 3.56 -21.85
C LEU A 264 -6.79 3.52 -22.76
N LEU A 265 -7.56 2.43 -22.75
CA LEU A 265 -8.76 2.30 -23.58
C LEU A 265 -9.88 3.23 -23.10
N THR A 266 -10.24 3.15 -21.81
CA THR A 266 -11.37 3.93 -21.28
C THR A 266 -11.06 5.43 -21.26
N PHE A 267 -9.83 5.81 -20.88
CA PHE A 267 -9.43 7.21 -20.85
C PHE A 267 -9.25 7.81 -22.25
N ALA A 268 -8.81 7.04 -23.25
CA ALA A 268 -8.76 7.54 -24.61
C ALA A 268 -10.14 8.00 -25.09
N LEU A 269 -11.18 7.19 -24.85
CA LEU A 269 -12.56 7.55 -25.22
C LEU A 269 -13.10 8.70 -24.36
N LEU A 270 -12.89 8.64 -23.04
CA LEU A 270 -13.43 9.63 -22.11
C LEU A 270 -12.81 11.02 -22.30
N TRP A 271 -11.48 11.10 -22.40
CA TRP A 271 -10.75 12.37 -22.58
C TRP A 271 -10.88 12.92 -23.99
N ALA A 272 -11.03 12.05 -25.01
CA ALA A 272 -11.43 12.51 -26.33
C ALA A 272 -12.82 13.14 -26.30
N ALA A 273 -13.79 12.54 -25.60
CA ALA A 273 -15.14 13.08 -25.50
C ALA A 273 -15.16 14.45 -24.79
N THR A 274 -14.53 14.60 -23.62
CA THR A 274 -14.48 15.89 -22.91
C THR A 274 -13.71 16.95 -23.70
N GLY A 275 -12.60 16.57 -24.33
CA GLY A 275 -11.80 17.43 -25.19
C GLY A 275 -12.58 17.91 -26.42
N LEU A 276 -13.29 17.01 -27.10
CA LEU A 276 -14.15 17.36 -28.24
C LEU A 276 -15.27 18.30 -27.84
N ILE A 277 -15.97 18.03 -26.74
CA ILE A 277 -17.01 18.94 -26.21
C ILE A 277 -16.40 20.34 -25.99
N PHE A 278 -15.23 20.43 -25.36
CA PHE A 278 -14.54 21.70 -25.15
C PHE A 278 -14.11 22.37 -26.47
N ALA A 279 -13.70 21.60 -27.49
CA ALA A 279 -13.29 22.13 -28.80
C ALA A 279 -14.43 22.87 -29.54
N PHE A 280 -15.69 22.53 -29.26
CA PHE A 280 -16.87 23.21 -29.80
C PHE A 280 -17.32 24.42 -28.97
N THR A 281 -16.63 24.76 -27.88
CA THR A 281 -16.96 25.97 -27.12
C THR A 281 -16.71 27.24 -27.92
N SER A 282 -17.26 28.35 -27.43
CA SER A 282 -17.13 29.67 -28.06
C SER A 282 -15.86 30.41 -27.63
N TYR A 283 -14.96 29.78 -26.87
CA TYR A 283 -13.69 30.37 -26.45
C TYR A 283 -12.77 30.67 -27.66
N PRO A 284 -11.79 31.59 -27.51
CA PRO A 284 -10.78 31.86 -28.53
C PRO A 284 -10.12 30.58 -29.06
N TYR A 285 -9.79 30.57 -30.35
CA TYR A 285 -9.25 29.39 -31.03
C TYR A 285 -8.00 28.83 -30.33
N TRP A 286 -7.07 29.69 -29.91
CA TRP A 286 -5.84 29.25 -29.24
C TRP A 286 -6.13 28.50 -27.94
N ILE A 287 -7.07 28.96 -27.11
CA ILE A 287 -7.48 28.26 -25.87
C ILE A 287 -7.99 26.86 -26.21
N ARG A 288 -8.85 26.74 -27.22
CA ARG A 288 -9.41 25.46 -27.63
C ARG A 288 -8.35 24.54 -28.23
N LEU A 289 -7.45 25.08 -29.04
CA LEU A 289 -6.36 24.33 -29.65
C LEU A 289 -5.45 23.68 -28.60
N PHE A 290 -5.17 24.39 -27.51
CA PHE A 290 -4.36 23.84 -26.41
C PHE A 290 -5.18 22.97 -25.46
N LEU A 291 -6.25 23.50 -24.86
CA LEU A 291 -6.96 22.81 -23.78
C LEU A 291 -7.77 21.60 -24.25
N ALA A 292 -8.31 21.59 -25.48
CA ALA A 292 -9.11 20.46 -25.95
C ALA A 292 -8.31 19.14 -26.03
N PRO A 293 -7.14 19.08 -26.68
CA PRO A 293 -6.35 17.84 -26.72
C PRO A 293 -5.53 17.59 -25.45
N MET A 294 -5.34 18.59 -24.58
CA MET A 294 -4.39 18.55 -23.46
C MET A 294 -4.54 17.31 -22.57
N VAL A 295 -5.76 17.03 -22.10
CA VAL A 295 -6.02 15.93 -21.15
C VAL A 295 -5.68 14.59 -21.78
N LEU A 296 -6.10 14.36 -23.03
CA LEU A 296 -5.80 13.13 -23.76
C LEU A 296 -4.30 12.98 -24.01
N PHE A 297 -3.63 14.05 -24.45
CA PHE A 297 -2.20 14.04 -24.72
C PHE A 297 -1.38 13.72 -23.46
N PHE A 298 -1.60 14.48 -22.38
CA PHE A 298 -0.85 14.29 -21.14
C PHE A 298 -1.19 12.97 -20.45
N GLN A 299 -2.40 12.41 -20.64
CA GLN A 299 -2.72 11.07 -20.16
C GLN A 299 -1.86 9.98 -20.83
N VAL A 300 -1.61 10.10 -22.13
CA VAL A 300 -0.74 9.16 -22.86
C VAL A 300 0.70 9.30 -22.36
N VAL A 301 1.16 10.54 -22.14
CA VAL A 301 2.49 10.80 -21.55
C VAL A 301 2.57 10.20 -20.14
N ASP A 302 1.55 10.38 -19.31
CA ASP A 302 1.47 9.86 -17.95
C ASP A 302 1.57 8.33 -17.91
N ILE A 303 0.78 7.62 -18.72
CA ILE A 303 0.84 6.16 -18.83
C ILE A 303 2.20 5.70 -19.36
N SER A 304 2.80 6.44 -20.29
CA SER A 304 4.14 6.14 -20.78
C SER A 304 5.17 6.25 -19.65
N PHE A 305 5.04 7.25 -18.77
CA PHE A 305 5.89 7.40 -17.59
C PHE A 305 5.74 6.25 -16.60
N TRP A 306 4.57 5.60 -16.50
CA TRP A 306 4.41 4.41 -15.65
C TRP A 306 5.37 3.28 -16.03
N TRP A 307 5.59 3.11 -17.34
CA TRP A 307 6.51 2.10 -17.87
C TRP A 307 7.96 2.56 -17.80
N LEU A 308 8.25 3.81 -18.18
CA LEU A 308 9.61 4.38 -18.12
C LEU A 308 10.14 4.51 -16.69
N ALA A 309 9.25 4.60 -15.69
CA ALA A 309 9.60 4.59 -14.27
C ALA A 309 10.37 3.35 -13.81
N ARG A 310 10.34 2.26 -14.59
CA ARG A 310 11.03 1.00 -14.26
C ARG A 310 12.49 0.95 -14.70
N LEU A 311 12.99 1.96 -15.40
CA LEU A 311 14.39 2.03 -15.84
C LEU A 311 15.33 2.24 -14.64
N ASP A 312 16.41 1.46 -14.53
CA ASP A 312 17.23 1.39 -13.31
C ASP A 312 17.86 2.73 -12.89
N ALA A 313 18.37 3.52 -13.85
CA ALA A 313 19.05 4.78 -13.55
C ALA A 313 18.14 6.03 -13.56
N VAL A 314 17.11 6.03 -14.41
CA VAL A 314 16.28 7.23 -14.69
C VAL A 314 14.82 7.08 -14.26
N GLY A 315 14.42 5.88 -13.85
CA GLY A 315 13.07 5.54 -13.43
C GLY A 315 12.47 6.46 -12.36
N PRO A 316 13.19 6.84 -11.28
CA PRO A 316 12.66 7.75 -10.28
C PRO A 316 12.22 9.11 -10.84
N TYR A 317 12.90 9.63 -11.87
CA TYR A 317 12.54 10.90 -12.52
C TYR A 317 11.30 10.76 -13.42
N PHE A 318 11.11 9.61 -14.07
CA PHE A 318 9.88 9.34 -14.79
C PHE A 318 8.70 9.15 -13.83
N ALA A 319 8.91 8.47 -12.69
CA ALA A 319 7.89 8.34 -11.66
C ALA A 319 7.51 9.69 -11.04
N ALA A 320 8.49 10.57 -10.82
CA ALA A 320 8.26 11.97 -10.48
C ALA A 320 7.39 12.70 -11.52
N GLY A 321 7.65 12.43 -12.80
CA GLY A 321 6.87 12.93 -13.92
C GLY A 321 5.38 12.61 -13.80
N ILE A 322 5.03 11.41 -13.33
CA ILE A 322 3.63 10.94 -13.15
C ILE A 322 2.84 11.90 -12.25
N PHE A 323 3.45 12.36 -11.15
CA PHE A 323 2.77 13.29 -10.24
C PHE A 323 2.41 14.62 -10.95
N ILE A 324 3.32 15.10 -11.81
CA ILE A 324 3.14 16.35 -12.56
C ILE A 324 2.12 16.14 -13.68
N THR A 325 2.27 15.09 -14.50
CA THR A 325 1.39 14.82 -15.63
C THR A 325 -0.03 14.48 -15.19
N GLY A 326 -0.20 13.70 -14.12
CA GLY A 326 -1.49 13.45 -13.48
C GLY A 326 -2.15 14.73 -12.97
N GLY A 327 -1.37 15.65 -12.37
CA GLY A 327 -1.85 16.97 -11.95
C GLY A 327 -2.33 17.83 -13.13
N VAL A 328 -1.59 17.82 -14.24
CA VAL A 328 -1.97 18.53 -15.49
C VAL A 328 -3.25 17.92 -16.09
N VAL A 329 -3.37 16.59 -16.10
CA VAL A 329 -4.59 15.89 -16.52
C VAL A 329 -5.79 16.30 -15.66
N GLY A 330 -5.64 16.28 -14.33
CA GLY A 330 -6.70 16.67 -13.40
C GLY A 330 -7.15 18.12 -13.58
N LEU A 331 -6.21 19.06 -13.60
CA LEU A 331 -6.52 20.48 -13.82
C LEU A 331 -7.14 20.71 -15.21
N GLY A 332 -6.58 20.07 -16.24
CA GLY A 332 -7.10 20.14 -17.61
C GLY A 332 -8.53 19.65 -17.70
N LEU A 333 -8.85 18.54 -17.04
CA LEU A 333 -10.20 17.99 -17.00
C LEU A 333 -11.17 18.94 -16.30
N ILE A 334 -10.78 19.55 -15.17
CA ILE A 334 -11.59 20.57 -14.49
C ILE A 334 -11.88 21.74 -15.43
N LEU A 335 -10.87 22.24 -16.13
CA LEU A 335 -11.04 23.35 -17.08
C LEU A 335 -11.94 22.96 -18.27
N GLN A 336 -11.79 21.75 -18.80
CA GLN A 336 -12.66 21.25 -19.88
C GLN A 336 -14.11 21.12 -19.42
N ILE A 337 -14.37 20.56 -18.24
CA ILE A 337 -15.71 20.38 -17.67
C ILE A 337 -16.36 21.74 -17.38
N LEU A 338 -15.73 22.55 -16.53
CA LEU A 338 -16.29 23.83 -16.10
C LEU A 338 -16.40 24.80 -17.27
N GLY A 339 -15.39 24.87 -18.13
CA GLY A 339 -15.41 25.75 -19.29
C GLY A 339 -16.52 25.39 -20.27
N SER A 340 -16.77 24.09 -20.51
CA SER A 340 -17.85 23.62 -21.38
C SER A 340 -19.24 23.86 -20.76
N LEU A 341 -19.41 23.56 -19.47
CA LEU A 341 -20.65 23.83 -18.75
C LEU A 341 -20.98 25.32 -18.76
N LEU A 342 -20.01 26.19 -18.51
CA LEU A 342 -20.23 27.63 -18.52
C LEU A 342 -20.50 28.17 -19.94
N ASP A 343 -19.88 27.63 -20.99
CA ASP A 343 -20.16 28.09 -22.36
C ASP A 343 -21.57 27.73 -22.84
N MET A 344 -22.12 26.58 -22.40
CA MET A 344 -23.44 26.10 -22.82
C MET A 344 -24.61 26.99 -22.40
N TYR A 345 -24.47 27.79 -21.34
CA TYR A 345 -25.59 28.50 -20.71
C TYR A 345 -25.40 30.02 -20.64
N SER A 346 -26.52 30.74 -20.64
CA SER A 346 -26.55 32.20 -20.45
C SER A 346 -26.22 32.60 -19.02
N ALA A 347 -26.11 33.90 -18.73
CA ALA A 347 -25.76 34.41 -17.40
C ALA A 347 -26.61 33.82 -16.25
N LYS A 348 -27.93 33.67 -16.46
CA LYS A 348 -28.83 33.05 -15.48
C LYS A 348 -28.50 31.57 -15.23
N GLY A 349 -28.24 30.82 -16.30
CA GLY A 349 -27.86 29.41 -16.18
C GLY A 349 -26.47 29.21 -15.56
N LYS A 350 -25.51 30.09 -15.86
CA LYS A 350 -24.21 30.15 -15.17
C LYS A 350 -24.39 30.38 -13.67
N GLY A 351 -25.29 31.27 -13.28
CA GLY A 351 -25.64 31.50 -11.87
C GLY A 351 -26.14 30.23 -11.18
N LEU A 352 -27.05 29.48 -11.83
CA LEU A 352 -27.53 28.20 -11.30
C LEU A 352 -26.40 27.18 -11.15
N ILE A 353 -25.54 27.03 -12.17
CA ILE A 353 -24.38 26.12 -12.11
C ILE A 353 -23.47 26.49 -10.95
N PHE A 354 -23.19 27.78 -10.76
CA PHE A 354 -22.37 28.25 -9.65
C PHE A 354 -22.98 27.90 -8.29
N VAL A 355 -24.29 28.10 -8.11
CA VAL A 355 -25.01 27.70 -6.88
C VAL A 355 -24.90 26.19 -6.64
N LEU A 356 -25.08 25.36 -7.68
CA LEU A 356 -24.95 23.90 -7.57
C LEU A 356 -23.52 23.47 -7.20
N LEU A 357 -22.50 24.10 -7.81
CA LEU A 357 -21.09 23.83 -7.49
C LEU A 357 -20.75 24.25 -6.06
N LEU A 358 -21.24 25.41 -5.60
CA LEU A 358 -21.07 25.84 -4.20
C LEU A 358 -21.74 24.88 -3.22
N GLY A 359 -22.98 24.44 -3.50
CA GLY A 359 -23.68 23.46 -2.68
C GLY A 359 -22.93 22.14 -2.60
N GLY A 360 -22.50 21.61 -3.75
CA GLY A 360 -21.68 20.39 -3.81
C GLY A 360 -20.35 20.52 -3.08
N GLY A 361 -19.62 21.63 -3.27
CA GLY A 361 -18.38 21.92 -2.57
C GLY A 361 -18.57 22.03 -1.05
N THR A 362 -19.68 22.61 -0.59
CA THR A 362 -20.03 22.69 0.83
C THR A 362 -20.27 21.29 1.42
N LEU A 363 -21.00 20.42 0.72
CA LEU A 363 -21.24 19.04 1.16
C LEU A 363 -19.95 18.22 1.22
N ILE A 364 -19.10 18.34 0.19
CA ILE A 364 -17.78 17.68 0.17
C ILE A 364 -16.91 18.17 1.33
N GLY A 365 -16.84 19.50 1.53
CA GLY A 365 -16.10 20.09 2.64
C GLY A 365 -16.61 19.65 4.01
N ALA A 366 -17.92 19.59 4.21
CA ALA A 366 -18.53 19.08 5.44
C ALA A 366 -18.20 17.60 5.68
N GLY A 367 -18.28 16.75 4.64
CA GLY A 367 -17.87 15.35 4.72
C GLY A 367 -16.38 15.18 5.03
N TYR A 368 -15.53 16.01 4.42
CA TYR A 368 -14.11 16.03 4.71
C TYR A 368 -13.82 16.40 6.17
N MET A 369 -14.45 17.44 6.70
CA MET A 369 -14.24 17.89 8.07
C MET A 369 -14.79 16.92 9.12
N THR A 370 -15.90 16.24 8.84
CA THR A 370 -16.59 15.39 9.83
C THR A 370 -16.16 13.93 9.78
N VAL A 371 -15.72 13.42 8.62
CA VAL A 371 -15.36 12.00 8.43
C VAL A 371 -13.86 11.85 8.17
N VAL A 372 -13.35 12.54 7.15
CA VAL A 372 -11.97 12.33 6.67
C VAL A 372 -10.94 12.87 7.65
N ASN A 373 -11.08 14.12 8.10
CA ASN A 373 -10.11 14.75 9.02
C ASN A 373 -9.94 13.99 10.35
N PRO A 374 -11.02 13.55 11.03
CA PRO A 374 -10.89 12.73 12.23
C PRO A 374 -10.16 11.40 11.97
N GLN A 375 -10.43 10.74 10.84
CA GLN A 375 -9.75 9.50 10.44
C GLN A 375 -8.26 9.73 10.19
N LEU A 376 -7.90 10.72 9.35
CA LEU A 376 -6.50 11.07 9.08
C LEU A 376 -5.74 11.41 10.37
N ASN A 377 -6.37 12.16 11.28
CA ASN A 377 -5.77 12.51 12.56
C ASN A 377 -5.61 11.29 13.49
N ALA A 378 -6.50 10.32 13.44
CA ALA A 378 -6.38 9.06 14.17
C ALA A 378 -5.20 8.24 13.63
N GLU A 379 -5.10 8.09 12.31
CA GLU A 379 -3.97 7.40 11.65
C GLU A 379 -2.62 8.06 11.98
N LYS A 380 -2.53 9.40 11.92
CA LYS A 380 -1.30 10.12 12.32
C LYS A 380 -0.89 9.81 13.76
N LYS A 381 -1.86 9.71 14.68
CA LYS A 381 -1.59 9.39 16.09
C LYS A 381 -1.17 7.94 16.29
N GLU A 382 -1.63 7.01 15.46
CA GLU A 382 -1.19 5.61 15.49
C GLU A 382 0.23 5.45 14.96
N VAL A 383 0.61 6.20 13.91
CA VAL A 383 1.98 6.17 13.36
C VAL A 383 3.03 6.77 14.32
N LEU A 384 2.62 7.72 15.17
CA LEU A 384 3.49 8.39 16.13
C LEU A 384 3.66 7.64 17.47
N LYS A 385 2.92 6.56 17.68
CA LYS A 385 3.04 5.66 18.85
C LYS A 385 3.93 4.47 18.50
#